data_AF-A0A101IS97-F1
#
_entry.id   AF-A0A101IS97-F1
#
_cell.length_a   1.000
_cell.length_b   1.000
_cell.length_c   1.000
_cell.angle_alpha   90.00
_cell.angle_beta   90.00
_cell.angle_gamma   90.00
#
_symmetry.space_group_name_H-M   'P 1'
#
loop_
_entity.id
_entity.type
_entity.pdbx_description
1 polymer ?
#
loop_
_entity_poly.entity_id
_entity_poly.type
_entity_poly.pdbx_seq_one_letter_code
_entity_poly.pdbx_strand_id
1 'polypeptide(L)'
;MSKVVQISPTTRHEGHSKLVLKVNDEGIVERGDWLSITPVRGVEKLAIGKTMEQVPKIASRVCGICPIAHTLAGVEAMEASIGCEIPEDAKLLRYILQCANRMHSHALHNILSLPDMYLPGTDVKINPFTKEEPVRTVALRIQRIREIGQTIGEIVGGEAIHPSNPRVGGMYKNISPRAKAKIYDLAKEARVLTQAQMEFMIAVFRNYQKRDWAEVGGVQVPITKDLGYHNQGYMATAPVYGSSSLDANPTWFPDRFTEVRPWDWYMGEVEIDEADPNYPIGGTTPVGDKAWPQMEACTGVPLYDGQPVEVGPRARLVQFKNYDEKGAMGLQIARQMEFPET
;
A
#
# COMPACT_ATOMS: atom_id res chain seq x y z
N MET A 1 -14.93 -29.10 15.00
CA MET A 1 -14.46 -28.08 15.95
C MET A 1 -13.72 -27.01 15.17
N SER A 2 -13.91 -25.73 15.49
CA SER A 2 -13.06 -24.68 14.93
C SER A 2 -11.65 -24.76 15.53
N LYS A 3 -10.63 -24.66 14.70
CA LYS A 3 -9.22 -24.59 15.08
C LYS A 3 -8.68 -23.18 14.89
N VAL A 4 -7.70 -22.79 15.68
CA VAL A 4 -6.98 -21.53 15.54
C VAL A 4 -5.61 -21.77 14.91
N VAL A 5 -5.35 -21.05 13.83
CA VAL A 5 -4.05 -21.01 13.14
C VAL A 5 -3.49 -19.60 13.25
N GLN A 6 -2.22 -19.51 13.63
CA GLN A 6 -1.49 -18.25 13.68
C GLN A 6 -0.39 -18.22 12.64
N ILE A 7 -0.33 -17.12 11.90
CA ILE A 7 0.75 -16.82 10.96
C ILE A 7 1.53 -15.60 11.46
N SER A 8 2.77 -15.79 11.85
CA SER A 8 3.68 -14.74 12.31
C SER A 8 5.15 -15.15 12.15
N PRO A 9 6.00 -14.36 11.47
CA PRO A 9 5.66 -13.09 10.81
C PRO A 9 4.99 -13.31 9.45
N THR A 10 4.09 -12.41 9.08
CA THR A 10 3.78 -12.22 7.66
C THR A 10 4.95 -11.49 6.99
N THR A 11 5.22 -11.76 5.70
CA THR A 11 6.41 -11.26 5.00
C THR A 11 6.07 -10.53 3.69
N ARG A 12 7.07 -9.85 3.11
CA ARG A 12 6.97 -9.10 1.83
C ARG A 12 5.98 -7.92 1.87
N HIS A 13 5.84 -7.28 3.03
CA HIS A 13 5.19 -5.99 3.20
C HIS A 13 5.98 -5.13 4.20
N GLU A 14 5.56 -3.89 4.41
CA GLU A 14 6.16 -2.98 5.39
C GLU A 14 5.66 -3.27 6.80
N GLY A 15 6.51 -3.04 7.80
CA GLY A 15 6.16 -3.23 9.20
C GLY A 15 6.17 -4.71 9.63
N HIS A 16 5.61 -4.94 10.82
CA HIS A 16 5.43 -6.27 11.41
C HIS A 16 3.94 -6.53 11.54
N SER A 17 3.48 -7.65 10.99
CA SER A 17 2.11 -8.10 11.17
C SER A 17 2.01 -9.60 11.37
N LYS A 18 0.82 -10.00 11.82
CA LYS A 18 0.43 -11.36 12.16
C LYS A 18 -1.01 -11.57 11.68
N LEU A 19 -1.34 -12.80 11.31
CA LEU A 19 -2.72 -13.24 11.11
C LEU A 19 -3.10 -14.25 12.18
N VAL A 20 -4.29 -14.12 12.75
CA VAL A 20 -4.91 -15.13 13.62
C VAL A 20 -6.23 -15.53 13.01
N LEU A 21 -6.32 -16.80 12.60
CA LEU A 21 -7.41 -17.34 11.81
C LEU A 21 -8.16 -18.39 12.63
N LYS A 22 -9.47 -18.25 12.74
CA LYS A 22 -10.37 -19.33 13.16
C LYS A 22 -10.86 -20.07 11.93
N VAL A 23 -10.56 -21.35 11.86
CA VAL A 23 -10.78 -22.20 10.70
C VAL A 23 -11.67 -23.36 11.13
N ASN A 24 -12.73 -23.66 10.38
CA ASN A 24 -13.60 -24.79 10.68
C ASN A 24 -12.99 -26.13 10.21
N ASP A 25 -13.68 -27.24 10.47
CA ASP A 25 -13.20 -28.58 10.09
C ASP A 25 -13.04 -28.78 8.57
N GLU A 26 -13.73 -27.97 7.77
CA GLU A 26 -13.68 -28.00 6.30
C GLU A 26 -12.52 -27.16 5.74
N GLY A 27 -11.74 -26.50 6.61
CA GLY A 27 -10.63 -25.62 6.21
C GLY A 27 -11.08 -24.21 5.83
N ILE A 28 -12.34 -23.84 6.09
CA ILE A 28 -12.86 -22.50 5.80
C ILE A 28 -12.54 -21.55 6.95
N VAL A 29 -11.95 -20.40 6.63
CA VAL A 29 -11.69 -19.33 7.61
C VAL A 29 -13.01 -18.63 7.96
N GLU A 30 -13.50 -18.84 9.17
CA GLU A 30 -14.72 -18.18 9.69
C GLU A 30 -14.43 -16.79 10.24
N ARG A 31 -13.19 -16.57 10.72
CA ARG A 31 -12.70 -15.26 11.15
C ARG A 31 -11.21 -15.15 10.92
N GLY A 32 -10.77 -14.04 10.32
CA GLY A 32 -9.36 -13.72 10.16
C GLY A 32 -9.05 -12.33 10.72
N ASP A 33 -8.24 -12.29 11.76
CA ASP A 33 -7.75 -11.04 12.34
C ASP A 33 -6.33 -10.76 11.78
N TRP A 34 -6.21 -9.73 10.93
CA TRP A 34 -4.90 -9.18 10.54
C TRP A 34 -4.49 -8.10 11.53
N LEU A 35 -3.32 -8.25 12.12
CA LEU A 35 -2.84 -7.41 13.20
C LEU A 35 -1.55 -6.73 12.76
N SER A 36 -1.52 -5.40 12.77
CA SER A 36 -0.25 -4.70 12.85
C SER A 36 0.29 -4.82 14.27
N ILE A 37 1.42 -5.51 14.40
CA ILE A 37 2.18 -5.65 15.67
C ILE A 37 3.43 -4.78 15.65
N THR A 38 3.48 -3.82 14.71
CA THR A 38 4.59 -2.87 14.62
C THR A 38 4.63 -2.04 15.89
N PRO A 39 5.76 -1.99 16.62
CA PRO A 39 5.84 -1.25 17.87
C PRO A 39 5.36 0.20 17.73
N VAL A 40 4.50 0.62 18.67
CA VAL A 40 3.98 1.99 18.71
C VAL A 40 5.15 2.95 18.92
N ARG A 41 5.49 3.71 17.88
CA ARG A 41 6.55 4.73 17.91
C ARG A 41 6.09 6.06 18.51
N GLY A 42 4.78 6.26 18.65
CA GLY A 42 4.20 7.46 19.25
C GLY A 42 4.40 8.74 18.42
N VAL A 43 4.37 8.64 17.08
CA VAL A 43 4.57 9.78 16.17
C VAL A 43 3.59 10.92 16.47
N GLU A 44 2.33 10.60 16.73
CA GLU A 44 1.28 11.57 17.08
C GLU A 44 1.59 12.26 18.42
N LYS A 45 1.98 11.50 19.43
CA LYS A 45 2.38 12.04 20.74
C LYS A 45 3.62 12.92 20.61
N LEU A 46 4.58 12.53 19.77
CA LEU A 46 5.79 13.28 19.49
C LEU A 46 5.51 14.63 18.81
N ALA A 47 4.42 14.72 18.04
CA ALA A 47 4.01 15.96 17.37
C ALA A 47 3.41 17.01 18.34
N ILE A 48 2.96 16.61 19.53
CA ILE A 48 2.40 17.54 20.52
C ILE A 48 3.48 18.54 20.97
N GLY A 49 3.13 19.84 20.93
CA GLY A 49 4.02 20.93 21.31
C GLY A 49 5.14 21.22 20.30
N LYS A 50 5.11 20.60 19.12
CA LYS A 50 6.04 20.89 18.03
C LYS A 50 5.52 22.02 17.15
N THR A 51 6.44 22.70 16.48
CA THR A 51 6.07 23.76 15.54
C THR A 51 5.45 23.19 14.27
N MET A 52 4.66 24.01 13.56
CA MET A 52 4.09 23.66 12.25
C MET A 52 5.13 23.18 11.23
N GLU A 53 6.39 23.60 11.37
CA GLU A 53 7.51 23.18 10.51
C GLU A 53 8.15 21.83 10.93
N GLN A 54 7.97 21.44 12.18
CA GLN A 54 8.48 20.19 12.72
C GLN A 54 7.52 19.02 12.48
N VAL A 55 6.21 19.26 12.53
CA VAL A 55 5.20 18.19 12.38
C VAL A 55 5.32 17.43 11.05
N PRO A 56 5.45 18.08 9.87
CA PRO A 56 5.58 17.35 8.61
C PRO A 56 6.85 16.50 8.55
N LYS A 57 7.92 16.96 9.19
CA LYS A 57 9.15 16.17 9.31
C LYS A 57 8.90 14.95 10.18
N ILE A 58 8.26 15.10 11.33
CA ILE A 58 7.92 13.98 12.21
C ILE A 58 7.01 12.97 11.47
N ALA A 59 5.97 13.47 10.79
CA ALA A 59 5.03 12.66 10.02
C ALA A 59 5.73 11.83 8.94
N SER A 60 6.70 12.40 8.21
CA SER A 60 7.37 11.66 7.14
C SER A 60 8.13 10.42 7.62
N ARG A 61 8.46 10.34 8.91
CA ARG A 61 9.14 9.18 9.53
C ARG A 61 8.16 8.08 9.94
N VAL A 62 6.85 8.25 9.72
CA VAL A 62 5.87 7.16 9.90
C VAL A 62 6.23 5.98 9.00
N CYS A 63 6.61 6.18 7.75
CA CYS A 63 6.95 5.07 6.86
C CYS A 63 8.11 5.44 5.94
N GLY A 64 9.05 4.51 5.74
CA GLY A 64 10.16 4.67 4.79
C GLY A 64 9.79 4.38 3.34
N ILE A 65 8.66 3.71 3.09
CA ILE A 65 8.19 3.36 1.73
C ILE A 65 7.30 4.44 1.13
N CYS A 66 6.38 5.02 1.92
CA CYS A 66 5.49 6.11 1.48
C CYS A 66 5.74 7.46 2.20
N PRO A 67 7.01 7.87 2.42
CA PRO A 67 7.33 9.04 3.25
C PRO A 67 6.80 10.35 2.65
N ILE A 68 6.72 10.42 1.31
CA ILE A 68 6.22 11.59 0.58
C ILE A 68 4.76 11.87 0.96
N ALA A 69 3.90 10.85 0.99
CA ALA A 69 2.50 11.01 1.31
C ALA A 69 2.32 11.57 2.73
N HIS A 70 3.11 11.08 3.69
CA HIS A 70 3.08 11.59 5.06
C HIS A 70 3.63 13.01 5.19
N THR A 71 4.71 13.36 4.49
CA THR A 71 5.21 14.75 4.46
C THR A 71 4.12 15.68 3.93
N LEU A 72 3.55 15.35 2.78
CA LEU A 72 2.57 16.19 2.09
C LEU A 72 1.30 16.34 2.93
N ALA A 73 0.75 15.25 3.47
CA ALA A 73 -0.40 15.30 4.37
C ALA A 73 -0.12 16.14 5.63
N GLY A 74 1.08 16.00 6.21
CA GLY A 74 1.48 16.79 7.38
C GLY A 74 1.61 18.28 7.08
N VAL A 75 2.23 18.64 5.95
CA VAL A 75 2.34 20.04 5.50
C VAL A 75 0.96 20.64 5.28
N GLU A 76 0.11 19.92 4.55
CA GLU A 76 -1.21 20.41 4.16
C GLU A 76 -2.19 20.51 5.32
N ALA A 77 -2.10 19.61 6.30
CA ALA A 77 -2.87 19.74 7.54
C ALA A 77 -2.52 21.03 8.30
N MET A 78 -1.24 21.40 8.34
CA MET A 78 -0.80 22.67 8.95
C MET A 78 -1.30 23.87 8.15
N GLU A 79 -1.19 23.84 6.82
CA GLU A 79 -1.68 24.91 5.94
C GLU A 79 -3.18 25.13 6.10
N ALA A 80 -3.97 24.04 6.08
CA ALA A 80 -5.41 24.10 6.27
C ALA A 80 -5.78 24.73 7.63
N SER A 81 -5.05 24.39 8.71
CA SER A 81 -5.32 24.92 10.05
C SER A 81 -5.15 26.44 10.19
N ILE A 82 -4.38 27.07 9.30
CA ILE A 82 -4.14 28.52 9.29
C ILE A 82 -4.74 29.22 8.06
N GLY A 83 -5.50 28.50 7.23
CA GLY A 83 -6.07 29.03 5.99
C GLY A 83 -5.00 29.47 4.98
N CYS A 84 -3.85 28.80 4.92
CA CYS A 84 -2.76 29.16 4.04
C CYS A 84 -3.00 28.63 2.62
N GLU A 85 -3.05 29.55 1.65
CA GLU A 85 -2.99 29.21 0.24
C GLU A 85 -1.54 29.27 -0.26
N ILE A 86 -1.12 28.23 -0.98
CA ILE A 86 0.24 28.14 -1.54
C ILE A 86 0.29 28.55 -3.02
N PRO A 87 1.45 28.99 -3.52
CA PRO A 87 1.63 29.30 -4.95
C PRO A 87 1.31 28.10 -5.87
N GLU A 88 0.81 28.38 -7.08
CA GLU A 88 0.45 27.34 -8.05
C GLU A 88 1.62 26.42 -8.42
N ASP A 89 2.80 27.00 -8.64
CA ASP A 89 4.03 26.23 -8.87
C ASP A 89 4.32 25.24 -7.74
N ALA A 90 4.03 25.61 -6.48
CA ALA A 90 4.20 24.72 -5.35
C ALA A 90 3.19 23.56 -5.38
N LYS A 91 1.92 23.82 -5.72
CA LYS A 91 0.90 22.78 -5.89
C LYS A 91 1.32 21.77 -6.98
N LEU A 92 1.79 22.27 -8.12
CA LEU A 92 2.25 21.43 -9.24
C LEU A 92 3.46 20.58 -8.84
N LEU A 93 4.43 21.15 -8.13
CA LEU A 93 5.58 20.39 -7.64
C LEU A 93 5.16 19.29 -6.65
N ARG A 94 4.24 19.56 -5.73
CA ARG A 94 3.71 18.52 -4.81
C ARG A 94 2.98 17.41 -5.56
N TYR A 95 2.20 17.77 -6.59
CA TYR A 95 1.54 16.79 -7.46
C TYR A 95 2.56 15.89 -8.18
N ILE A 96 3.60 16.48 -8.78
CA ILE A 96 4.70 15.74 -9.43
C ILE A 96 5.38 14.81 -8.41
N LEU A 97 5.62 15.30 -7.20
CA LEU A 97 6.23 14.52 -6.12
C LEU A 97 5.37 13.32 -5.73
N GLN A 98 4.04 13.49 -5.64
CA GLN A 98 3.13 12.37 -5.39
C GLN A 98 3.08 11.39 -6.57
N CYS A 99 3.12 11.85 -7.82
CA CYS A 99 3.22 10.97 -8.99
C CYS A 99 4.50 10.12 -8.93
N ALA A 100 5.63 10.72 -8.54
CA ALA A 100 6.89 10.04 -8.35
C ALA A 100 6.80 8.96 -7.24
N ASN A 101 6.17 9.30 -6.10
CA ASN A 101 5.88 8.36 -5.02
C ASN A 101 5.05 7.17 -5.50
N ARG A 102 3.95 7.42 -6.23
CA ARG A 102 3.07 6.37 -6.76
C ARG A 102 3.82 5.44 -7.72
N MET A 103 4.55 6.00 -8.68
CA MET A 103 5.33 5.23 -9.65
C MET A 103 6.37 4.34 -8.96
N HIS A 104 7.09 4.88 -7.99
CA HIS A 104 8.06 4.15 -7.20
C HIS A 104 7.42 3.02 -6.38
N SER A 105 6.32 3.34 -5.67
CA SER A 105 5.63 2.42 -4.77
C SER A 105 4.97 1.27 -5.52
N HIS A 106 4.32 1.53 -6.66
CA HIS A 106 3.69 0.48 -7.47
C HIS A 106 4.72 -0.48 -8.04
N ALA A 107 5.83 0.04 -8.55
CA ALA A 107 6.95 -0.78 -9.03
C ALA A 107 7.56 -1.62 -7.89
N LEU A 108 7.70 -1.06 -6.69
CA LEU A 108 8.13 -1.84 -5.52
C LEU A 108 7.11 -2.94 -5.16
N HIS A 109 5.81 -2.64 -5.16
CA HIS A 109 4.79 -3.64 -4.91
C HIS A 109 4.86 -4.80 -5.92
N ASN A 110 5.11 -4.50 -7.20
CA ASN A 110 5.23 -5.52 -8.24
C ASN A 110 6.28 -6.57 -7.83
N ILE A 111 7.48 -6.14 -7.42
CA ILE A 111 8.55 -7.08 -7.02
C ILE A 111 8.18 -7.91 -5.78
N LEU A 112 7.40 -7.35 -4.84
CA LEU A 112 6.94 -8.05 -3.64
C LEU A 112 5.87 -9.10 -3.95
N SER A 113 5.00 -8.82 -4.93
CA SER A 113 3.89 -9.69 -5.33
C SER A 113 4.27 -10.81 -6.31
N LEU A 114 5.29 -10.61 -7.14
CA LEU A 114 5.67 -11.57 -8.17
C LEU A 114 5.94 -13.00 -7.66
N PRO A 115 6.59 -13.22 -6.49
CA PRO A 115 6.80 -14.57 -5.95
C PRO A 115 5.52 -15.37 -5.68
N ASP A 116 4.37 -14.72 -5.54
CA ASP A 116 3.09 -15.42 -5.38
C ASP A 116 2.51 -15.89 -6.73
N MET A 117 3.02 -15.34 -7.82
CA MET A 117 2.47 -15.47 -9.16
C MET A 117 3.24 -16.48 -10.02
N TYR A 118 2.67 -16.77 -11.19
CA TYR A 118 3.20 -17.72 -12.17
C TYR A 118 3.46 -17.05 -13.50
N LEU A 119 4.52 -17.49 -14.20
CA LEU A 119 4.79 -17.07 -15.56
C LEU A 119 3.58 -17.41 -16.46
N PRO A 120 3.05 -16.44 -17.24
CA PRO A 120 1.87 -16.66 -18.07
C PRO A 120 1.99 -17.89 -18.97
N GLY A 121 0.96 -18.74 -18.94
CA GLY A 121 0.91 -19.97 -19.75
C GLY A 121 1.78 -21.14 -19.25
N THR A 122 2.35 -21.03 -18.04
CA THR A 122 3.16 -22.08 -17.42
C THR A 122 2.80 -22.29 -15.94
N ASP A 123 3.36 -23.33 -15.33
CA ASP A 123 3.28 -23.58 -13.89
C ASP A 123 4.54 -23.12 -13.12
N VAL A 124 5.39 -22.32 -13.76
CA VAL A 124 6.63 -21.82 -13.16
C VAL A 124 6.33 -20.59 -12.30
N LYS A 125 6.60 -20.68 -11.00
CA LYS A 125 6.56 -19.52 -10.07
C LYS A 125 7.58 -18.45 -10.49
N ILE A 126 7.20 -17.18 -10.36
CA ILE A 126 8.09 -16.08 -10.74
C ILE A 126 9.04 -15.78 -9.59
N ASN A 127 10.34 -16.04 -9.79
CA ASN A 127 11.39 -15.55 -8.88
C ASN A 127 11.99 -14.23 -9.42
N PRO A 128 11.63 -13.05 -8.88
CA PRO A 128 12.13 -11.77 -9.40
C PRO A 128 13.62 -11.53 -9.15
N PHE A 129 14.29 -12.40 -8.39
CA PHE A 129 15.73 -12.32 -8.10
C PHE A 129 16.57 -13.24 -9.00
N THR A 130 15.91 -13.97 -9.89
CA THR A 130 16.53 -14.91 -10.83
C THR A 130 17.27 -14.17 -11.95
N LYS A 131 18.31 -14.80 -12.53
CA LYS A 131 19.09 -14.21 -13.64
C LYS A 131 18.56 -14.59 -15.02
N GLU A 132 17.60 -15.49 -15.05
CA GLU A 132 17.02 -16.11 -16.24
C GLU A 132 15.95 -15.21 -16.88
N GLU A 133 15.89 -15.23 -18.21
CA GLU A 133 14.85 -14.57 -18.97
C GLU A 133 13.54 -15.38 -18.96
N PRO A 134 12.36 -14.73 -19.07
CA PRO A 134 12.16 -13.28 -19.23
C PRO A 134 12.14 -12.48 -17.91
N VAL A 135 12.26 -13.16 -16.76
CA VAL A 135 12.06 -12.54 -15.44
C VAL A 135 13.14 -11.51 -15.12
N ARG A 136 14.38 -11.75 -15.57
CA ARG A 136 15.49 -10.81 -15.42
C ARG A 136 15.20 -9.46 -16.05
N THR A 137 14.68 -9.44 -17.28
CA THR A 137 14.28 -8.20 -17.97
C THR A 137 13.17 -7.46 -17.21
N VAL A 138 12.18 -8.18 -16.67
CA VAL A 138 11.12 -7.58 -15.86
C VAL A 138 11.67 -6.94 -14.58
N ALA A 139 12.56 -7.63 -13.88
CA ALA A 139 13.19 -7.12 -12.66
C ALA A 139 14.01 -5.84 -12.92
N LEU A 140 14.77 -5.80 -14.03
CA LEU A 140 15.49 -4.60 -14.47
C LEU A 140 14.56 -3.43 -14.76
N ARG A 141 13.44 -3.70 -15.46
CA ARG A 141 12.43 -2.68 -15.75
C ARG A 141 11.83 -2.10 -14.46
N ILE A 142 11.48 -2.94 -13.49
CA ILE A 142 11.01 -2.51 -12.17
C ILE A 142 12.06 -1.63 -11.48
N GLN A 143 13.32 -2.06 -11.45
CA GLN A 143 14.41 -1.28 -10.84
C GLN A 143 14.56 0.09 -11.50
N ARG A 144 14.51 0.16 -12.84
CA ARG A 144 14.62 1.43 -13.57
C ARG A 144 13.43 2.36 -13.30
N ILE A 145 12.20 1.84 -13.26
CA ILE A 145 11.02 2.65 -12.90
C ILE A 145 11.18 3.23 -11.48
N ARG A 146 11.68 2.43 -10.54
CA ARG A 146 11.92 2.88 -9.16
C ARG A 146 13.01 3.95 -9.08
N GLU A 147 14.09 3.79 -9.83
CA GLU A 147 15.19 4.76 -9.92
C GLU A 147 14.68 6.10 -10.48
N ILE A 148 13.88 6.07 -11.54
CA ILE A 148 13.26 7.27 -12.13
C ILE A 148 12.37 7.96 -11.08
N GLY A 149 11.49 7.21 -10.40
CA GLY A 149 10.61 7.75 -9.37
C GLY A 149 11.39 8.39 -8.22
N GLN A 150 12.43 7.74 -7.72
CA GLN A 150 13.30 8.31 -6.67
C GLN A 150 14.08 9.52 -7.16
N THR A 151 14.57 9.53 -8.41
CA THR A 151 15.30 10.66 -8.98
C THR A 151 14.40 11.89 -9.10
N ILE A 152 13.16 11.72 -9.59
CA ILE A 152 12.18 12.83 -9.63
C ILE A 152 11.84 13.27 -8.20
N GLY A 153 11.65 12.30 -7.29
CA GLY A 153 11.42 12.55 -5.87
C GLY A 153 12.53 13.37 -5.21
N GLU A 154 13.80 13.10 -5.53
CA GLU A 154 14.96 13.84 -5.05
C GLU A 154 15.01 15.26 -5.63
N ILE A 155 14.80 15.41 -6.95
CA ILE A 155 14.84 16.73 -7.60
C ILE A 155 13.77 17.65 -7.03
N VAL A 156 12.55 17.15 -6.84
CA VAL A 156 11.40 17.95 -6.41
C VAL A 156 11.30 18.03 -4.88
N GLY A 157 11.49 16.90 -4.21
CA GLY A 157 11.37 16.74 -2.77
C GLY A 157 12.63 17.07 -1.99
N GLY A 158 13.77 17.29 -2.67
CA GLY A 158 15.08 17.58 -2.06
C GLY A 158 15.87 16.34 -1.65
N GLU A 159 15.18 15.23 -1.35
CA GLU A 159 15.76 13.95 -0.94
C GLU A 159 14.91 12.82 -1.54
N ALA A 160 15.56 11.70 -1.92
CA ALA A 160 14.87 10.55 -2.52
C ALA A 160 13.89 9.85 -1.55
N ILE A 161 14.14 9.97 -0.25
CA ILE A 161 13.36 9.40 0.86
C ILE A 161 13.21 10.51 1.92
N HIS A 162 12.04 10.62 2.55
CA HIS A 162 11.72 11.67 3.54
C HIS A 162 11.94 13.12 3.01
N PRO A 163 11.19 13.54 1.98
CA PRO A 163 11.44 14.80 1.28
C PRO A 163 11.44 16.00 2.24
N SER A 164 12.45 16.86 2.12
CA SER A 164 12.69 18.02 2.98
C SER A 164 12.30 19.36 2.33
N ASN A 165 12.05 19.36 1.01
CA ASN A 165 11.68 20.55 0.23
C ASN A 165 10.22 20.99 0.41
N PRO A 166 9.19 20.12 0.51
CA PRO A 166 7.84 20.55 0.86
C PRO A 166 7.81 21.21 2.24
N ARG A 167 7.18 22.38 2.34
CA ARG A 167 7.10 23.20 3.55
C ARG A 167 5.73 23.83 3.70
N VAL A 168 5.39 24.22 4.92
CA VAL A 168 4.17 24.99 5.14
C VAL A 168 4.30 26.33 4.41
N GLY A 169 3.34 26.64 3.55
CA GLY A 169 3.39 27.77 2.62
C GLY A 169 3.89 27.43 1.21
N GLY A 170 4.22 26.17 0.91
CA GLY A 170 4.56 25.72 -0.45
C GLY A 170 5.78 24.79 -0.51
N MET A 171 6.87 25.31 -1.10
CA MET A 171 8.15 24.59 -1.26
C MET A 171 9.28 25.49 -0.76
N TYR A 172 10.32 24.92 -0.14
CA TYR A 172 11.47 25.68 0.34
C TYR A 172 12.26 26.31 -0.83
N LYS A 173 12.42 25.58 -1.93
CA LYS A 173 13.02 26.06 -3.18
C LYS A 173 12.26 25.54 -4.39
N ASN A 174 12.21 26.37 -5.43
CA ASN A 174 11.75 25.95 -6.75
C ASN A 174 12.86 25.16 -7.47
N ILE A 175 12.48 24.38 -8.50
CA ILE A 175 13.41 23.66 -9.36
C ILE A 175 13.98 24.57 -10.45
N SER A 176 15.20 24.29 -10.91
CA SER A 176 15.80 25.02 -12.03
C SER A 176 15.17 24.63 -13.38
N PRO A 177 15.27 25.47 -14.43
CA PRO A 177 14.82 25.08 -15.78
C PRO A 177 15.46 23.79 -16.29
N ARG A 178 16.75 23.55 -15.98
CA ARG A 178 17.46 22.31 -16.31
C ARG A 178 16.87 21.10 -15.58
N ALA A 179 16.52 21.26 -14.30
CA ALA A 179 15.88 20.21 -13.51
C ALA A 179 14.49 19.87 -14.05
N LYS A 180 13.70 20.89 -14.45
CA LYS A 180 12.41 20.70 -15.14
C LYS A 180 12.55 19.88 -16.42
N ALA A 181 13.53 20.20 -17.27
CA ALA A 181 13.82 19.44 -18.49
C ALA A 181 14.19 17.98 -18.18
N LYS A 182 15.06 17.75 -17.17
CA LYS A 182 15.43 16.40 -16.72
C LYS A 182 14.21 15.60 -16.23
N ILE A 183 13.34 16.18 -15.41
CA ILE A 183 12.11 15.52 -14.95
C ILE A 183 11.24 15.12 -16.14
N TYR A 184 11.09 16.01 -17.12
CA TYR A 184 10.30 15.73 -18.31
C TYR A 184 10.88 14.57 -19.14
N ASP A 185 12.20 14.55 -19.35
CA ASP A 185 12.87 13.45 -20.06
C ASP A 185 12.73 12.11 -19.32
N LEU A 186 12.92 12.13 -17.99
CA LEU A 186 12.70 10.95 -17.16
C LEU A 186 11.25 10.47 -17.21
N ALA A 187 10.26 11.38 -17.18
CA ALA A 187 8.85 11.02 -17.26
C ALA A 187 8.49 10.38 -18.61
N LYS A 188 9.07 10.85 -19.73
CA LYS A 188 8.90 10.20 -21.05
C LYS A 188 9.44 8.78 -21.05
N GLU A 189 10.63 8.56 -20.49
CA GLU A 189 11.22 7.23 -20.35
C GLU A 189 10.34 6.35 -19.46
N ALA A 190 9.96 6.85 -18.28
CA ALA A 190 9.15 6.12 -17.32
C ALA A 190 7.83 5.66 -17.94
N ARG A 191 7.16 6.52 -18.71
CA ARG A 191 5.89 6.20 -19.38
C ARG A 191 5.98 4.92 -20.22
N VAL A 192 7.02 4.77 -21.03
CA VAL A 192 7.23 3.58 -21.86
C VAL A 192 7.45 2.34 -20.99
N LEU A 193 8.29 2.46 -19.96
CA LEU A 193 8.61 1.36 -19.05
C LEU A 193 7.39 0.94 -18.22
N THR A 194 6.62 1.90 -17.69
CA THR A 194 5.43 1.63 -16.89
C THR A 194 4.32 1.01 -17.71
N GLN A 195 4.16 1.40 -18.98
CA GLN A 195 3.19 0.76 -19.89
C GLN A 195 3.53 -0.71 -20.10
N ALA A 196 4.78 -1.01 -20.49
CA ALA A 196 5.23 -2.38 -20.68
C ALA A 196 5.15 -3.22 -19.38
N GLN A 197 5.40 -2.58 -18.22
CA GLN A 197 5.25 -3.23 -16.92
C GLN A 197 3.79 -3.49 -16.57
N MET A 198 2.90 -2.53 -16.79
CA MET A 198 1.45 -2.65 -16.58
C MET A 198 0.89 -3.83 -17.39
N GLU A 199 1.18 -3.88 -18.69
CA GLU A 199 0.71 -4.95 -19.58
C GLU A 199 1.18 -6.33 -19.11
N PHE A 200 2.47 -6.44 -18.76
CA PHE A 200 3.03 -7.67 -18.22
C PHE A 200 2.34 -8.11 -16.93
N MET A 201 2.20 -7.20 -15.96
CA MET A 201 1.60 -7.53 -14.67
C MET A 201 0.11 -7.88 -14.80
N ILE A 202 -0.64 -7.18 -15.65
CA ILE A 202 -2.02 -7.54 -15.96
C ILE A 202 -2.05 -8.95 -16.54
N ALA A 203 -1.18 -9.30 -17.50
CA ALA A 203 -1.11 -10.66 -18.03
C ALA A 203 -0.82 -11.72 -16.94
N VAL A 204 0.09 -11.41 -16.00
CA VAL A 204 0.40 -12.27 -14.85
C VAL A 204 -0.83 -12.46 -13.93
N PHE A 205 -1.54 -11.39 -13.58
CA PHE A 205 -2.72 -11.47 -12.72
C PHE A 205 -3.90 -12.15 -13.42
N ARG A 206 -4.10 -11.91 -14.72
CA ARG A 206 -5.10 -12.62 -15.54
C ARG A 206 -4.76 -14.10 -15.67
N ASN A 207 -3.48 -14.45 -15.76
CA ASN A 207 -3.05 -15.85 -15.73
C ASN A 207 -3.44 -16.48 -14.39
N TYR A 208 -3.12 -15.83 -13.27
CA TYR A 208 -3.49 -16.30 -11.94
C TYR A 208 -5.01 -16.47 -11.76
N GLN A 209 -5.83 -15.51 -12.22
CA GLN A 209 -7.30 -15.59 -12.18
C GLN A 209 -7.89 -16.83 -12.89
N LYS A 210 -7.19 -17.37 -13.90
CA LYS A 210 -7.65 -18.53 -14.67
C LYS A 210 -7.21 -19.86 -14.06
N ARG A 211 -6.38 -19.85 -13.02
CA ARG A 211 -5.88 -21.07 -12.39
C ARG A 211 -6.90 -21.61 -11.41
N ASP A 212 -7.02 -22.93 -11.36
CA ASP A 212 -7.83 -23.63 -10.36
C ASP A 212 -7.08 -23.86 -9.04
N TRP A 213 -5.76 -23.67 -9.04
CA TRP A 213 -4.89 -23.93 -7.90
C TRP A 213 -3.71 -22.96 -7.81
N ALA A 214 -3.20 -22.80 -6.58
CA ALA A 214 -1.95 -22.12 -6.27
C ALA A 214 -1.09 -23.00 -5.37
N GLU A 215 0.22 -22.79 -5.41
CA GLU A 215 1.18 -23.40 -4.49
C GLU A 215 1.48 -22.42 -3.37
N VAL A 216 1.32 -22.92 -2.14
CA VAL A 216 1.61 -22.22 -0.89
C VAL A 216 2.39 -23.19 0.00
N GLY A 217 3.59 -22.82 0.43
CA GLY A 217 4.41 -23.69 1.30
C GLY A 217 4.78 -25.04 0.68
N GLY A 218 4.87 -25.14 -0.65
CA GLY A 218 5.11 -26.40 -1.37
C GLY A 218 3.88 -27.30 -1.49
N VAL A 219 2.71 -26.84 -1.04
CA VAL A 219 1.43 -27.57 -1.15
C VAL A 219 0.55 -26.88 -2.18
N GLN A 220 -0.08 -27.68 -3.06
CA GLN A 220 -1.10 -27.17 -3.99
C GLN A 220 -2.44 -27.04 -3.27
N VAL A 221 -3.02 -25.84 -3.33
CA VAL A 221 -4.32 -25.50 -2.76
C VAL A 221 -5.26 -24.99 -3.84
N PRO A 222 -6.56 -25.32 -3.78
CA PRO A 222 -7.53 -24.80 -4.74
C PRO A 222 -7.70 -23.28 -4.56
N ILE A 223 -7.83 -22.55 -5.67
CA ILE A 223 -8.19 -21.13 -5.67
C ILE A 223 -9.71 -21.02 -5.70
N THR A 224 -10.30 -20.35 -4.72
CA THR A 224 -11.75 -20.10 -4.74
C THR A 224 -12.08 -19.01 -5.76
N LYS A 225 -13.24 -19.14 -6.43
CA LYS A 225 -13.69 -18.16 -7.46
C LYS A 225 -13.90 -16.75 -6.88
N ASP A 226 -14.18 -16.68 -5.60
CA ASP A 226 -14.46 -15.49 -4.82
C ASP A 226 -13.27 -15.03 -3.96
N LEU A 227 -12.05 -15.53 -4.23
CA LEU A 227 -10.86 -15.15 -3.49
C LEU A 227 -10.70 -13.61 -3.44
N GLY A 228 -10.78 -13.05 -2.24
CA GLY A 228 -10.66 -11.61 -1.97
C GLY A 228 -11.89 -10.77 -2.33
N TYR A 229 -13.06 -11.39 -2.52
CA TYR A 229 -14.33 -10.67 -2.63
C TYR A 229 -14.75 -10.13 -1.25
N HIS A 230 -15.32 -8.94 -1.22
CA HIS A 230 -15.96 -8.36 -0.04
C HIS A 230 -17.17 -7.53 -0.44
N ASN A 231 -17.99 -7.19 0.56
CA ASN A 231 -19.15 -6.32 0.45
C ASN A 231 -18.96 -4.95 1.14
N GLN A 232 -17.74 -4.64 1.58
CA GLN A 232 -17.38 -3.32 2.11
C GLN A 232 -17.52 -2.21 1.06
N GLY A 233 -17.82 -0.99 1.51
CA GLY A 233 -17.83 0.21 0.67
C GLY A 233 -16.42 0.63 0.22
N TYR A 234 -16.33 1.58 -0.71
CA TYR A 234 -15.06 2.12 -1.20
C TYR A 234 -14.89 3.59 -0.84
N MET A 235 -13.72 3.97 -0.34
CA MET A 235 -13.38 5.36 -0.01
C MET A 235 -12.12 5.81 -0.77
N ALA A 236 -12.27 6.87 -1.55
CA ALA A 236 -11.18 7.60 -2.16
C ALA A 236 -11.57 9.05 -2.40
N THR A 237 -10.68 9.99 -2.11
CA THR A 237 -10.97 11.44 -2.15
C THR A 237 -10.52 12.11 -3.44
N ALA A 238 -9.61 11.46 -4.18
CA ALA A 238 -9.08 11.93 -5.46
C ALA A 238 -8.41 10.79 -6.24
N PRO A 239 -8.27 10.92 -7.58
CA PRO A 239 -7.58 9.92 -8.41
C PRO A 239 -6.07 9.88 -8.19
N VAL A 240 -5.43 11.02 -7.87
CA VAL A 240 -3.97 11.12 -7.68
C VAL A 240 -3.60 11.83 -6.39
N TYR A 241 -4.04 13.08 -6.28
CA TYR A 241 -3.68 13.98 -5.19
C TYR A 241 -4.94 14.75 -4.78
N GLY A 242 -5.32 14.62 -3.51
CA GLY A 242 -6.54 15.23 -2.97
C GLY A 242 -6.30 16.64 -2.47
N SER A 243 -7.38 17.42 -2.38
CA SER A 243 -7.36 18.70 -1.67
C SER A 243 -7.44 18.47 -0.16
N SER A 244 -6.66 19.23 0.58
CA SER A 244 -6.76 19.38 2.04
C SER A 244 -7.77 20.44 2.47
N SER A 245 -8.15 21.36 1.58
CA SER A 245 -9.20 22.33 1.85
C SER A 245 -10.57 21.72 1.57
N LEU A 246 -11.31 21.43 2.66
CA LEU A 246 -12.69 20.96 2.60
C LEU A 246 -13.67 22.07 2.24
N ASP A 247 -13.35 23.33 2.56
CA ASP A 247 -14.15 24.49 2.16
C ASP A 247 -14.13 24.67 0.63
N ALA A 248 -12.97 24.49 0.01
CA ALA A 248 -12.83 24.61 -1.43
C ALA A 248 -13.28 23.35 -2.19
N ASN A 249 -13.10 22.16 -1.61
CA ASN A 249 -13.41 20.90 -2.27
C ASN A 249 -13.81 19.82 -1.25
N PRO A 250 -15.07 19.78 -0.81
CA PRO A 250 -15.57 18.86 0.23
C PRO A 250 -15.74 17.43 -0.31
N THR A 251 -14.63 16.76 -0.65
CA THR A 251 -14.64 15.38 -1.18
C THR A 251 -14.56 14.31 -0.10
N TRP A 252 -14.36 14.70 1.16
CA TRP A 252 -14.35 13.82 2.33
C TRP A 252 -14.77 14.58 3.58
N PHE A 253 -15.24 13.83 4.57
CA PHE A 253 -15.92 14.39 5.74
C PHE A 253 -15.30 13.80 7.01
N PRO A 254 -14.44 14.55 7.73
CA PRO A 254 -13.75 14.05 8.91
C PRO A 254 -14.69 13.55 10.02
N ASP A 255 -15.88 14.11 10.12
CA ASP A 255 -16.92 13.75 11.10
C ASP A 255 -17.52 12.35 10.86
N ARG A 256 -17.40 11.82 9.64
CA ARG A 256 -17.81 10.46 9.28
C ARG A 256 -16.74 9.41 9.63
N PHE A 257 -15.52 9.85 9.92
CA PHE A 257 -14.44 8.97 10.34
C PHE A 257 -14.54 8.68 11.85
N THR A 258 -14.49 7.41 12.20
CA THR A 258 -14.36 6.96 13.60
C THR A 258 -13.25 5.93 13.69
N GLU A 259 -12.71 5.73 14.90
CA GLU A 259 -11.70 4.71 15.15
C GLU A 259 -12.11 3.86 16.35
N VAL A 260 -12.02 2.54 16.20
CA VAL A 260 -12.32 1.57 17.25
C VAL A 260 -11.03 1.01 17.81
N ARG A 261 -10.97 0.82 19.13
CA ARG A 261 -9.78 0.26 19.78
C ARG A 261 -9.63 -1.21 19.41
N PRO A 262 -8.40 -1.73 19.31
CA PRO A 262 -8.15 -3.16 19.12
C PRO A 262 -8.96 -4.05 20.08
N TRP A 263 -9.07 -3.62 21.34
CA TRP A 263 -9.84 -4.28 22.40
C TRP A 263 -11.31 -4.55 22.04
N ASP A 264 -11.92 -3.64 21.30
CA ASP A 264 -13.35 -3.68 20.97
C ASP A 264 -13.62 -4.35 19.60
N TRP A 265 -12.56 -4.66 18.83
CA TRP A 265 -12.68 -5.16 17.45
C TRP A 265 -12.19 -6.59 17.28
N TYR A 266 -11.00 -6.90 17.80
CA TYR A 266 -10.34 -8.18 17.59
C TYR A 266 -10.80 -9.24 18.58
N MET A 267 -10.46 -10.50 18.30
CA MET A 267 -10.73 -11.59 19.24
C MET A 267 -9.95 -11.40 20.55
N GLY A 268 -10.55 -11.87 21.64
CA GLY A 268 -9.86 -12.05 22.92
C GLY A 268 -8.77 -13.11 22.86
N GLU A 269 -8.28 -13.51 24.03
CA GLU A 269 -7.26 -14.57 24.12
C GLU A 269 -7.79 -15.87 23.49
N VAL A 270 -6.99 -16.47 22.60
CA VAL A 270 -7.26 -17.75 21.96
C VAL A 270 -6.04 -18.64 22.07
N GLU A 271 -6.26 -19.94 22.24
CA GLU A 271 -5.20 -20.95 22.17
C GLU A 271 -4.98 -21.37 20.72
N ILE A 272 -3.75 -21.69 20.36
CA ILE A 272 -3.39 -22.12 19.01
C ILE A 272 -3.54 -23.64 18.93
N ASP A 273 -4.50 -24.08 18.13
CA ASP A 273 -4.85 -25.49 18.00
C ASP A 273 -4.01 -26.21 16.93
N GLU A 274 -3.52 -25.46 15.94
CA GLU A 274 -2.83 -26.03 14.79
C GLU A 274 -1.63 -25.19 14.35
N ALA A 275 -0.51 -25.88 14.16
CA ALA A 275 0.67 -25.35 13.50
C ALA A 275 0.85 -26.07 12.16
N ASP A 276 1.02 -25.32 11.08
CA ASP A 276 1.36 -25.87 9.77
C ASP A 276 2.90 -25.90 9.63
N PRO A 277 3.54 -27.10 9.62
CA PRO A 277 4.99 -27.23 9.46
C PRO A 277 5.47 -26.86 8.05
N ASN A 278 4.57 -26.83 7.06
CA ASN A 278 4.87 -26.43 5.69
C ASN A 278 4.73 -24.91 5.49
N TYR A 279 4.29 -24.18 6.52
CA TYR A 279 4.23 -22.73 6.43
C TYR A 279 5.65 -22.18 6.19
N PRO A 280 5.84 -21.38 5.12
CA PRO A 280 7.16 -20.92 4.75
C PRO A 280 7.78 -20.02 5.84
N ILE A 281 9.10 -20.11 6.03
CA ILE A 281 9.89 -19.22 6.90
C ILE A 281 9.52 -19.37 8.40
N GLY A 282 9.13 -20.56 8.85
CA GLY A 282 8.87 -20.83 10.28
C GLY A 282 7.75 -19.97 10.88
N GLY A 283 6.87 -19.45 10.02
CA GLY A 283 5.90 -18.42 10.36
C GLY A 283 4.62 -18.92 10.99
N THR A 284 4.61 -20.09 11.63
CA THR A 284 3.50 -20.54 12.49
C THR A 284 3.98 -20.67 13.92
N THR A 285 3.10 -20.36 14.87
CA THR A 285 3.40 -20.46 16.29
C THR A 285 3.06 -21.86 16.80
N PRO A 286 3.84 -22.43 17.73
CA PRO A 286 3.60 -23.78 18.24
C PRO A 286 2.17 -24.02 18.74
N VAL A 287 1.68 -25.24 18.58
CA VAL A 287 0.42 -25.69 19.17
C VAL A 287 0.49 -25.57 20.70
N GLY A 288 -0.58 -25.06 21.32
CA GLY A 288 -0.67 -24.82 22.76
C GLY A 288 -0.19 -23.44 23.20
N ASP A 289 0.47 -22.66 22.33
CA ASP A 289 0.72 -21.24 22.60
C ASP A 289 -0.58 -20.44 22.52
N LYS A 290 -0.53 -19.20 23.02
CA LYS A 290 -1.67 -18.29 23.01
C LYS A 290 -1.46 -17.11 22.07
N ALA A 291 -2.53 -16.71 21.39
CA ALA A 291 -2.62 -15.43 20.70
C ALA A 291 -3.61 -14.54 21.43
N TRP A 292 -3.28 -13.25 21.56
CA TRP A 292 -4.24 -12.28 22.11
C TRP A 292 -4.43 -11.09 21.16
N PRO A 293 -5.15 -11.28 20.04
CA PRO A 293 -5.28 -10.28 18.98
C PRO A 293 -5.61 -8.87 19.47
N GLN A 294 -6.59 -8.75 20.37
CA GLN A 294 -7.03 -7.46 20.92
C GLN A 294 -5.98 -6.73 21.78
N MET A 295 -4.98 -7.45 22.32
CA MET A 295 -3.88 -6.91 23.12
C MET A 295 -2.58 -6.73 22.33
N GLU A 296 -2.41 -7.47 21.23
CA GLU A 296 -1.22 -7.43 20.38
C GLU A 296 -1.31 -6.38 19.27
N ALA A 297 -2.52 -6.11 18.75
CA ALA A 297 -2.70 -5.09 17.72
C ALA A 297 -2.32 -3.70 18.25
N CYS A 298 -1.40 -3.05 17.53
CA CYS A 298 -0.85 -1.74 17.89
C CYS A 298 -1.57 -0.56 17.21
N THR A 299 -2.50 -0.83 16.29
CA THR A 299 -3.22 0.19 15.51
C THR A 299 -4.71 0.11 15.75
N GLY A 300 -5.37 1.25 15.95
CA GLY A 300 -6.83 1.35 15.92
C GLY A 300 -7.42 0.91 14.59
N VAL A 301 -8.72 0.63 14.59
CA VAL A 301 -9.46 0.18 13.41
C VAL A 301 -10.26 1.35 12.86
N PRO A 302 -9.84 1.96 11.74
CA PRO A 302 -10.54 3.08 11.14
C PRO A 302 -11.83 2.62 10.48
N LEU A 303 -12.89 3.39 10.68
CA LEU A 303 -14.20 3.21 10.09
C LEU A 303 -14.64 4.49 9.40
N TYR A 304 -15.51 4.35 8.41
CA TYR A 304 -16.20 5.46 7.76
C TYR A 304 -17.70 5.16 7.75
N ASP A 305 -18.51 6.07 8.29
CA ASP A 305 -19.92 5.82 8.62
C ASP A 305 -20.12 4.59 9.53
N GLY A 306 -19.19 4.38 10.44
CA GLY A 306 -19.22 3.25 11.37
C GLY A 306 -18.98 1.88 10.74
N GLN A 307 -18.49 1.81 9.50
CA GLN A 307 -18.17 0.56 8.80
C GLN A 307 -16.75 0.56 8.23
N PRO A 308 -16.11 -0.62 8.09
CA PRO A 308 -14.88 -0.75 7.32
C PRO A 308 -15.13 -0.43 5.84
N VAL A 309 -14.18 0.27 5.24
CA VAL A 309 -14.19 0.59 3.81
C VAL A 309 -12.86 0.20 3.19
N GLU A 310 -12.90 -0.21 1.93
CA GLU A 310 -11.70 -0.38 1.15
C GLU A 310 -11.18 0.97 0.66
N VAL A 311 -9.86 1.16 0.79
CA VAL A 311 -9.10 2.28 0.23
C VAL A 311 -8.07 1.79 -0.80
N GLY A 312 -7.40 2.72 -1.47
CA GLY A 312 -6.29 2.40 -2.37
C GLY A 312 -6.68 2.37 -3.85
N PRO A 313 -5.92 1.65 -4.70
CA PRO A 313 -6.07 1.73 -6.15
C PRO A 313 -7.46 1.33 -6.66
N ARG A 314 -8.02 0.21 -6.19
CA ARG A 314 -9.37 -0.24 -6.60
C ARG A 314 -10.44 0.75 -6.16
N ALA A 315 -10.41 1.24 -4.92
CA ALA A 315 -11.32 2.29 -4.46
C ALA A 315 -11.27 3.54 -5.36
N ARG A 316 -10.07 4.01 -5.74
CA ARG A 316 -9.92 5.15 -6.66
C ARG A 316 -10.49 4.86 -8.04
N LEU A 317 -10.25 3.68 -8.58
CA LEU A 317 -10.74 3.30 -9.90
C LEU A 317 -12.26 3.09 -9.93
N VAL A 318 -12.84 2.55 -8.87
CA VAL A 318 -14.30 2.45 -8.70
C VAL A 318 -14.91 3.86 -8.70
N GLN A 319 -14.34 4.78 -7.91
CA GLN A 319 -14.88 6.13 -7.74
C GLN A 319 -14.68 7.02 -8.97
N PHE A 320 -13.56 6.90 -9.69
CA PHE A 320 -13.15 7.87 -10.71
C PHE A 320 -12.99 7.30 -12.12
N LYS A 321 -13.09 5.98 -12.32
CA LYS A 321 -12.89 5.31 -13.61
C LYS A 321 -13.93 4.23 -13.93
N ASN A 322 -15.07 4.18 -13.23
CA ASN A 322 -16.14 3.17 -13.44
C ASN A 322 -15.62 1.72 -13.43
N TYR A 323 -14.62 1.43 -12.60
CA TYR A 323 -14.07 0.08 -12.47
C TYR A 323 -14.94 -0.81 -11.59
N ASP A 324 -15.19 -2.04 -12.02
CA ASP A 324 -16.12 -2.96 -11.35
C ASP A 324 -15.54 -4.34 -11.03
N GLU A 325 -14.25 -4.58 -11.36
CA GLU A 325 -13.65 -5.89 -11.09
C GLU A 325 -13.46 -6.16 -9.59
N LYS A 326 -13.76 -7.40 -9.20
CA LYS A 326 -13.75 -7.87 -7.82
C LYS A 326 -12.61 -8.86 -7.56
N GLY A 327 -12.49 -9.26 -6.30
CA GLY A 327 -11.51 -10.25 -5.86
C GLY A 327 -10.10 -9.70 -5.69
N ALA A 328 -9.21 -10.56 -5.18
CA ALA A 328 -7.82 -10.22 -4.90
C ALA A 328 -7.08 -9.76 -6.16
N MET A 329 -7.34 -10.41 -7.31
CA MET A 329 -6.69 -10.03 -8.57
C MET A 329 -7.27 -8.74 -9.18
N GLY A 330 -8.57 -8.45 -8.99
CA GLY A 330 -9.14 -7.14 -9.37
C GLY A 330 -8.46 -5.99 -8.65
N LEU A 331 -8.18 -6.14 -7.33
CA LEU A 331 -7.37 -5.18 -6.58
C LEU A 331 -5.97 -4.99 -7.18
N GLN A 332 -5.31 -6.09 -7.58
CA GLN A 332 -3.96 -6.03 -8.15
C GLN A 332 -3.92 -5.41 -9.55
N ILE A 333 -4.92 -5.70 -10.38
CA ILE A 333 -5.09 -5.11 -11.72
C ILE A 333 -5.38 -3.61 -11.60
N ALA A 334 -6.24 -3.20 -10.67
CA ALA A 334 -6.53 -1.79 -10.42
C ALA A 334 -5.26 -0.99 -10.09
N ARG A 335 -4.32 -1.57 -9.33
CA ARG A 335 -3.00 -0.95 -9.07
C ARG A 335 -2.21 -0.71 -10.35
N GLN A 336 -2.24 -1.64 -11.30
CA GLN A 336 -1.51 -1.46 -12.57
C GLN A 336 -2.18 -0.40 -13.45
N MET A 337 -3.51 -0.31 -13.44
CA MET A 337 -4.28 0.70 -14.17
C MET A 337 -4.18 2.13 -13.60
N GLU A 338 -3.45 2.32 -12.50
CA GLU A 338 -3.05 3.65 -12.04
C GLU A 338 -1.81 4.19 -12.77
N PHE A 339 -1.12 3.37 -13.56
CA PHE A 339 -0.16 3.86 -14.54
C PHE A 339 -0.91 4.62 -15.65
N PRO A 340 -0.30 5.65 -16.24
CA PRO A 340 -0.96 6.49 -17.24
C PRO A 340 -1.38 5.66 -18.46
N GLU A 341 -2.64 5.81 -18.87
CA GLU A 341 -3.12 5.37 -20.17
C GLU A 341 -2.56 6.30 -21.27
N THR A 342 -2.52 5.80 -22.52
CA THR A 342 -1.87 6.46 -23.67
C THR A 342 -2.33 7.87 -23.95
#